data_AF-A0A367AYH6-F1
#
_entry.id   AF-A0A367AYH6-F1
#
_cell.length_a   1.000
_cell.length_b   1.000
_cell.length_c   1.000
_cell.angle_alpha   90.00
_cell.angle_beta   90.00
_cell.angle_gamma   90.00
#
_symmetry.space_group_name_H-M   'P 1'
#
loop_
_entity.id
_entity.type
_entity.pdbx_description
1 polymer ?
#
loop_
_entity_poly.entity_id
_entity_poly.type
_entity_poly.pdbx_seq_one_letter_code
_entity_poly.pdbx_strand_id
1 'polypeptide(L)'
;MRTRRGVSQAGRVRRGGSSGEMVASLSAGAVARVCGSNTACRGAREGACLVTPGAGNGGVVTERKPPGVSFETWVETQIARAAERGDFEGLPGAGHPLPRRDRDETAYDWAVAKARREGVDTAAMLPPGLALRRERDELPGRVARLASEAEVRAVAEDYNARVEAFWRQPQESRWSPVPGLADAEALLSGWRRAHPPVLPSPTPEVVEVRTRRRFARLSARFRRRRGDQ
;
A
#
# COMPACT_ATOMS: atom_id res chain seq x y z
N MET A 1 48.95 -11.88 1.32
CA MET A 1 48.88 -10.57 2.02
C MET A 1 47.46 -10.41 2.57
N ARG A 2 47.15 -10.92 3.76
CA ARG A 2 47.10 -10.20 5.06
C ARG A 2 46.29 -8.88 5.07
N THR A 3 45.05 -9.03 5.52
CA THR A 3 44.32 -8.26 6.57
C THR A 3 44.09 -6.75 6.41
N ARG A 4 42.82 -6.33 6.52
CA ARG A 4 42.20 -5.56 7.64
C ARG A 4 40.79 -5.13 7.23
N ARG A 5 39.71 -5.84 7.60
CA ARG A 5 38.85 -5.57 8.79
C ARG A 5 39.06 -4.20 9.44
N GLY A 6 38.07 -3.33 9.27
CA GLY A 6 37.84 -2.12 10.07
C GLY A 6 36.38 -2.10 10.52
N VAL A 7 36.15 -2.56 11.75
CA VAL A 7 34.92 -2.42 12.52
C VAL A 7 35.06 -1.13 13.33
N SER A 8 34.04 -0.26 13.39
CA SER A 8 33.90 0.64 14.55
C SER A 8 32.51 1.25 14.70
N GLN A 9 31.90 0.88 15.84
CA GLN A 9 30.93 1.55 16.73
C GLN A 9 29.93 2.58 16.16
N ALA A 10 28.61 2.43 16.28
CA ALA A 10 27.75 2.14 17.45
C ALA A 10 27.85 3.17 18.59
N GLY A 11 27.36 4.40 18.35
CA GLY A 11 27.06 5.40 19.38
C GLY A 11 25.59 5.33 19.79
N ARG A 12 25.29 4.56 20.85
CA ARG A 12 23.98 4.50 21.50
C ARG A 12 23.92 5.55 22.60
N VAL A 13 23.12 6.59 22.43
CA VAL A 13 22.73 7.51 23.52
C VAL A 13 21.38 7.04 24.07
N ARG A 14 21.37 6.66 25.35
CA ARG A 14 20.18 6.43 26.18
C ARG A 14 20.30 7.24 27.47
N ARG A 15 19.12 7.59 28.02
CA ARG A 15 18.77 8.25 29.31
C ARG A 15 18.46 9.75 29.13
N GLY A 16 17.41 10.32 29.70
CA GLY A 16 16.23 9.89 30.48
C GLY A 16 15.16 10.98 30.28
N GLY A 17 13.86 10.80 30.46
CA GLY A 17 13.20 10.35 31.68
C GLY A 17 12.99 11.53 32.64
N SER A 18 11.91 12.30 32.49
CA SER A 18 10.93 12.62 33.57
C SER A 18 10.00 13.78 33.18
N SER A 19 8.70 13.51 33.31
CA SER A 19 7.73 14.35 34.03
C SER A 19 7.57 15.82 33.64
N GLY A 20 6.43 16.11 33.03
CA GLY A 20 5.95 17.47 32.80
C GLY A 20 4.52 17.44 32.26
N GLU A 21 3.65 16.70 32.94
CA GLU A 21 2.21 16.68 32.72
C GLU A 21 1.65 18.07 33.07
N MET A 22 1.63 18.97 32.09
CA MET A 22 0.93 20.25 32.20
C MET A 22 -0.52 20.05 31.74
N VAL A 23 -1.37 19.73 32.72
CA VAL A 23 -2.81 19.91 32.65
C VAL A 23 -3.12 21.41 32.47
N ALA A 24 -3.27 21.85 31.22
CA ALA A 24 -3.91 23.11 30.88
C ALA A 24 -5.40 22.87 30.68
N SER A 25 -6.16 23.01 31.76
CA SER A 25 -7.60 23.22 31.72
C SER A 25 -7.85 24.64 31.20
N LEU A 26 -8.31 24.78 29.96
CA LEU A 26 -8.83 26.03 29.40
C LEU A 26 -10.06 25.72 28.54
N SER A 27 -11.20 25.93 29.19
CA SER A 27 -12.50 26.37 28.70
C SER A 27 -12.71 26.53 27.19
N ALA A 28 -13.81 25.92 26.73
CA ALA A 28 -14.78 26.44 25.77
C ALA A 28 -14.27 27.11 24.48
N GLY A 29 -14.32 26.35 23.39
CA GLY A 29 -15.10 26.73 22.20
C GLY A 29 -14.73 28.03 21.49
N ALA A 30 -13.79 27.95 20.55
CA ALA A 30 -13.75 28.86 19.41
C ALA A 30 -13.51 28.04 18.13
N VAL A 31 -14.61 27.68 17.45
CA VAL A 31 -14.56 27.16 16.08
C VAL A 31 -14.12 28.30 15.18
N ALA A 32 -12.85 28.29 14.77
CA ALA A 32 -12.35 29.20 13.75
C ALA A 32 -13.06 28.88 12.41
N ARG A 33 -14.00 29.75 12.03
CA ARG A 33 -14.73 29.66 10.78
C ARG A 33 -13.76 29.95 9.64
N VAL A 34 -13.42 28.93 8.85
CA VAL A 34 -12.70 29.11 7.58
C VAL A 34 -13.63 29.84 6.61
N CYS A 35 -13.33 31.11 6.33
CA CYS A 35 -14.03 31.91 5.32
C CYS A 35 -13.55 31.51 3.91
N GLY A 36 -14.31 30.64 3.26
CA GLY A 36 -14.05 30.15 1.90
C GLY A 36 -14.62 31.02 0.77
N SER A 37 -14.75 32.34 0.93
CA SER A 37 -15.22 33.21 -0.16
C SER A 37 -14.91 34.69 0.04
N ASN A 38 -14.49 35.35 -1.06
CA ASN A 38 -13.99 36.73 -1.13
C ASN A 38 -15.08 37.82 -0.98
N THR A 39 -16.31 37.45 -0.63
CA THR A 39 -17.46 38.38 -0.66
C THR A 39 -17.75 39.05 0.69
N ALA A 40 -16.98 38.74 1.73
CA ALA A 40 -17.19 39.26 3.10
C ALA A 40 -16.29 40.47 3.46
N CYS A 41 -15.81 41.24 2.48
CA CYS A 41 -15.03 42.47 2.70
C CYS A 41 -15.77 43.74 2.25
N ARG A 42 -17.10 43.80 2.41
CA ARG A 42 -17.84 45.07 2.35
C ARG A 42 -18.05 45.59 3.77
N GLY A 43 -17.05 46.28 4.33
CA GLY A 43 -17.21 47.01 5.59
C GLY A 43 -16.02 47.02 6.55
N ALA A 44 -14.87 46.46 6.19
CA ALA A 44 -13.66 46.59 7.01
C ALA A 44 -12.95 47.92 6.71
N ARG A 45 -12.68 48.70 7.75
CA ARG A 45 -11.89 49.94 7.70
C ARG A 45 -10.46 49.62 7.22
N GLU A 46 -9.87 50.53 6.45
CA GLU A 46 -8.49 50.44 5.94
C GLU A 46 -7.51 50.00 7.04
N GLY A 47 -6.78 48.90 6.82
CA GLY A 47 -5.58 48.58 7.60
C GLY A 47 -5.48 47.19 8.26
N ALA A 48 -6.48 46.31 8.16
CA ALA A 48 -6.46 45.03 8.90
C ALA A 48 -6.53 43.78 8.01
N CYS A 49 -5.68 43.68 7.00
CA CYS A 49 -5.45 42.43 6.27
C CYS A 49 -3.96 42.10 6.24
N LEU A 50 -3.46 41.48 7.31
CA LEU A 50 -2.17 40.77 7.26
C LEU A 50 -2.40 39.43 6.58
N VAL A 51 -2.12 39.36 5.28
CA VAL A 51 -2.02 38.10 4.56
C VAL A 51 -0.72 37.43 4.98
N THR A 52 -0.81 36.36 5.76
CA THR A 52 0.35 35.50 6.05
C THR A 52 0.61 34.60 4.83
N PRO A 53 1.80 34.64 4.21
CA PRO A 53 2.14 33.69 3.16
C PRO A 53 2.40 32.33 3.80
N GLY A 54 1.49 31.38 3.59
CA GLY A 54 1.65 29.99 4.00
C GLY A 54 2.83 29.34 3.27
N ALA A 55 3.78 28.83 4.03
CA ALA A 55 4.89 28.02 3.53
C ALA A 55 4.34 26.68 2.98
N GLY A 56 4.47 26.48 1.67
CA GLY A 56 4.15 25.23 0.98
C GLY A 56 5.29 24.84 0.04
N ASN A 57 5.81 23.62 0.23
CA ASN A 57 6.94 23.01 -0.46
C ASN A 57 6.77 22.87 -2.00
N GLY A 58 7.85 23.19 -2.73
CA GLY A 58 8.41 22.31 -3.77
C GLY A 58 7.69 22.14 -5.13
N GLY A 59 6.88 23.09 -5.58
CA GLY A 59 6.33 23.08 -6.95
C GLY A 59 7.15 23.96 -7.89
N VAL A 60 7.42 23.52 -9.12
CA VAL A 60 7.89 24.39 -10.20
C VAL A 60 6.94 25.59 -10.26
N VAL A 61 7.42 26.76 -9.84
CA VAL A 61 6.61 27.98 -9.81
C VAL A 61 6.40 28.40 -11.26
N THR A 62 5.21 28.16 -11.79
CA THR A 62 4.79 28.85 -13.00
C THR A 62 4.75 30.33 -12.67
N GLU A 63 5.60 31.12 -13.35
CA GLU A 63 5.69 32.56 -13.14
C GLU A 63 4.28 33.14 -13.35
N ARG A 64 3.79 33.95 -12.40
CA ARG A 64 2.49 34.59 -12.56
C ARG A 64 2.63 35.82 -13.44
N LYS A 65 1.58 36.10 -14.21
CA LYS A 65 1.45 37.34 -14.98
C LYS A 65 1.68 38.58 -14.08
N PRO A 66 2.62 39.48 -14.43
CA PRO A 66 2.82 40.74 -13.72
C PRO A 66 1.60 41.68 -13.85
N PRO A 67 1.31 42.49 -12.82
CA PRO A 67 0.31 43.55 -12.93
C PRO A 67 0.75 44.60 -13.96
N GLY A 68 -0.21 45.16 -14.71
CA GLY A 68 0.07 46.22 -15.71
C GLY A 68 0.48 45.72 -17.11
N VAL A 69 0.59 44.41 -17.33
CA VAL A 69 0.85 43.81 -18.66
C VAL A 69 -0.46 43.17 -19.19
N SER A 70 -0.68 43.16 -20.51
CA SER A 70 -1.80 42.40 -21.10
C SER A 70 -1.54 40.89 -21.01
N PHE A 71 -2.57 40.06 -21.20
CA PHE A 71 -2.37 38.60 -21.14
C PHE A 71 -1.59 38.12 -22.37
N GLU A 72 -1.92 38.68 -23.52
CA GLU A 72 -1.32 38.44 -24.83
C GLU A 72 0.17 38.75 -24.78
N THR A 73 0.57 39.95 -24.37
CA THR A 73 1.99 40.35 -24.29
C THR A 73 2.77 39.46 -23.33
N TRP A 74 2.16 39.08 -22.21
CA TRP A 74 2.81 38.20 -21.23
C TRP A 74 3.01 36.78 -21.80
N VAL A 75 2.00 36.19 -22.45
CA VAL A 75 2.10 34.87 -23.09
C VAL A 75 3.14 34.87 -24.21
N GLU A 76 3.10 35.86 -25.11
CA GLU A 76 4.06 35.98 -26.22
C GLU A 76 5.50 36.12 -25.70
N THR A 77 5.71 36.90 -24.63
CA THR A 77 7.03 37.04 -24.00
C THR A 77 7.53 35.69 -23.45
N GLN A 78 6.65 34.88 -22.87
CA GLN A 78 7.02 33.54 -22.36
C GLN A 78 7.34 32.57 -23.49
N ILE A 79 6.57 32.60 -24.59
CA ILE A 79 6.82 31.78 -25.79
C ILE A 79 8.17 32.16 -26.41
N ALA A 80 8.45 33.46 -26.60
CA ALA A 80 9.70 33.94 -27.16
C ALA A 80 10.91 33.51 -26.31
N ARG A 81 10.83 33.68 -24.98
CA ARG A 81 11.88 33.23 -24.06
C ARG A 81 12.08 31.71 -24.10
N ALA A 82 11.02 30.92 -24.23
CA ALA A 82 11.11 29.47 -24.35
C ALA A 82 11.77 29.05 -25.68
N ALA A 83 11.46 29.75 -26.78
CA ALA A 83 12.11 29.55 -28.07
C ALA A 83 13.60 29.91 -28.02
N GLU A 84 13.97 31.05 -27.41
CA GLU A 84 15.38 31.46 -27.21
C GLU A 84 16.19 30.45 -26.41
N ARG A 85 15.56 29.75 -25.46
CA ARG A 85 16.19 28.66 -24.69
C ARG A 85 16.29 27.34 -25.44
N GLY A 86 15.63 27.22 -26.59
CA GLY A 86 15.53 25.96 -27.33
C GLY A 86 14.60 24.95 -26.67
N ASP A 87 13.66 25.35 -25.80
CA ASP A 87 12.73 24.42 -25.14
C ASP A 87 11.83 23.67 -26.14
N PHE A 88 11.71 24.18 -27.37
CA PHE A 88 10.97 23.55 -28.47
C PHE A 88 11.85 22.70 -29.41
N GLU A 89 13.17 22.65 -29.20
CA GLU A 89 14.09 21.84 -30.01
C GLU A 89 14.09 20.38 -29.55
N GLY A 90 14.27 19.44 -30.49
CA GLY A 90 14.37 18.01 -30.18
C GLY A 90 13.07 17.35 -29.68
N LEU A 91 11.92 18.02 -29.81
CA LEU A 91 10.64 17.45 -29.39
C LEU A 91 10.26 16.23 -30.24
N PRO A 92 9.74 15.15 -29.63
CA PRO A 92 9.28 13.99 -30.35
C PRO A 92 8.10 14.38 -31.26
N GLY A 93 8.31 14.30 -32.57
CA GLY A 93 7.31 14.66 -33.58
C GLY A 93 7.42 16.08 -34.14
N ALA A 94 8.45 16.86 -33.76
CA ALA A 94 8.70 18.17 -34.38
C ALA A 94 8.88 18.04 -35.91
N GLY A 95 8.10 18.79 -36.68
CA GLY A 95 8.14 18.79 -38.15
C GLY A 95 7.57 17.53 -38.82
N HIS A 96 7.15 16.52 -38.05
CA HIS A 96 6.52 15.32 -38.59
C HIS A 96 4.99 15.46 -38.58
N PRO A 97 4.29 14.86 -39.56
CA PRO A 97 2.83 14.79 -39.51
C PRO A 97 2.40 14.05 -38.24
N LEU A 98 1.33 14.55 -37.61
CA LEU A 98 0.75 13.87 -36.45
C LEU A 98 0.37 12.43 -36.83
N PRO A 99 0.68 11.44 -35.96
CA PRO A 99 0.30 10.06 -36.22
C PRO A 99 -1.22 9.98 -36.42
N ARG A 100 -1.63 9.16 -37.40
CA ARG A 100 -3.05 8.99 -37.74
C ARG A 100 -3.78 8.48 -36.50
N ARG A 101 -4.72 9.28 -36.00
CA ARG A 101 -5.59 8.87 -34.89
C ARG A 101 -6.46 7.72 -35.34
N ASP A 102 -6.56 6.70 -34.49
CA ASP A 102 -7.59 5.70 -34.65
C ASP A 102 -8.94 6.37 -34.40
N ARG A 103 -9.88 6.22 -35.34
CA ARG A 103 -11.20 6.87 -35.27
C ARG A 103 -12.10 6.18 -34.25
N ASP A 104 -11.77 4.94 -33.91
CA ASP A 104 -12.52 4.11 -32.98
C ASP A 104 -11.95 4.21 -31.54
N GLU A 105 -10.78 4.84 -31.35
CA GLU A 105 -10.19 5.08 -30.03
C GLU A 105 -11.05 6.06 -29.23
N THR A 106 -11.65 5.57 -28.15
CA THR A 106 -12.43 6.42 -27.24
C THR A 106 -11.52 7.24 -26.32
N ALA A 107 -12.07 8.29 -25.72
CA ALA A 107 -11.33 9.05 -24.70
C ALA A 107 -10.88 8.18 -23.51
N TYR A 108 -11.64 7.11 -23.20
CA TYR A 108 -11.29 6.16 -22.16
C TYR A 108 -10.06 5.32 -22.57
N ASP A 109 -10.03 4.82 -23.80
CA ASP A 109 -8.91 4.01 -24.32
C ASP A 109 -7.61 4.81 -24.34
N TRP A 110 -7.69 6.07 -24.78
CA TRP A 110 -6.56 6.99 -24.74
C TRP A 110 -6.04 7.20 -23.32
N ALA A 111 -6.95 7.38 -22.34
CA ALA A 111 -6.58 7.60 -20.94
C ALA A 111 -5.89 6.38 -20.34
N VAL A 112 -6.39 5.17 -20.62
CA VAL A 112 -5.76 3.91 -20.20
C VAL A 112 -4.40 3.75 -20.87
N ALA A 113 -4.29 4.02 -22.17
CA ALA A 113 -3.02 3.96 -22.89
C ALA A 113 -1.99 4.96 -22.35
N LYS A 114 -2.43 6.19 -22.03
CA LYS A 114 -1.58 7.21 -21.40
C LYS A 114 -1.12 6.77 -20.01
N ALA A 115 -2.02 6.28 -19.17
CA ALA A 115 -1.67 5.78 -17.83
C ALA A 115 -0.60 4.70 -17.90
N ARG A 116 -0.76 3.73 -18.81
CA ARG A 116 0.25 2.67 -19.05
C ARG A 116 1.60 3.23 -19.49
N ARG A 117 1.62 4.22 -20.41
CA ARG A 117 2.86 4.86 -20.86
C ARG A 117 3.59 5.59 -19.74
N GLU A 118 2.86 6.21 -18.81
CA GLU A 118 3.41 6.94 -17.68
C GLU A 118 3.71 6.03 -16.46
N GLY A 119 3.47 4.72 -16.57
CA GLY A 119 3.65 3.79 -15.45
C GLY A 119 2.64 3.99 -14.32
N VAL A 120 1.52 4.67 -14.59
CA VAL A 120 0.43 4.83 -13.62
C VAL A 120 -0.40 3.55 -13.59
N ASP A 121 -0.55 2.99 -12.40
CA ASP A 121 -1.43 1.85 -12.21
C ASP A 121 -2.89 2.26 -12.47
N THR A 122 -3.50 1.63 -13.46
CA THR A 122 -4.91 1.83 -13.81
C THR A 122 -5.86 1.53 -12.65
N ALA A 123 -5.49 0.65 -11.72
CA ALA A 123 -6.31 0.39 -10.53
C ALA A 123 -6.32 1.58 -9.57
N ALA A 124 -5.23 2.36 -9.53
CA ALA A 124 -5.16 3.58 -8.71
C ALA A 124 -6.01 4.74 -9.26
N MET A 125 -6.45 4.65 -10.52
CA MET A 125 -7.36 5.62 -11.14
C MET A 125 -8.84 5.31 -10.89
N LEU A 126 -9.15 4.18 -10.24
CA LEU A 126 -10.53 3.80 -9.98
C LEU A 126 -11.16 4.72 -8.92
N PRO A 127 -12.43 5.12 -9.10
CA PRO A 127 -13.20 5.72 -8.02
C PRO A 127 -13.18 4.85 -6.76
N PRO A 128 -13.21 5.43 -5.55
CA PRO A 128 -12.97 4.69 -4.31
C PRO A 128 -13.86 3.45 -4.12
N GLY A 129 -15.15 3.53 -4.50
CA GLY A 129 -16.08 2.40 -4.43
C GLY A 129 -15.73 1.25 -5.39
N LEU A 130 -15.24 1.55 -6.60
CA LEU A 130 -14.78 0.53 -7.55
C LEU A 130 -13.45 -0.08 -7.10
N ALA A 131 -12.56 0.74 -6.52
CA ALA A 131 -11.30 0.27 -5.97
C ALA A 131 -11.55 -0.77 -4.86
N LEU A 132 -12.48 -0.51 -3.93
CA LEU A 132 -12.84 -1.45 -2.88
C LEU A 132 -13.50 -2.74 -3.43
N ARG A 133 -14.38 -2.63 -4.45
CA ARG A 133 -14.94 -3.83 -5.11
C ARG A 133 -13.86 -4.69 -5.76
N ARG A 134 -12.92 -4.07 -6.46
CA ARG A 134 -11.79 -4.77 -7.07
C ARG A 134 -10.95 -5.46 -6.00
N GLU A 135 -10.61 -4.74 -4.93
CA GLU A 135 -9.82 -5.30 -3.84
C GLU A 135 -10.50 -6.52 -3.23
N ARG A 136 -11.82 -6.46 -3.02
CA ARG A 136 -12.62 -7.60 -2.55
C ARG A 136 -12.48 -8.82 -3.45
N ASP A 137 -12.56 -8.62 -4.76
CA ASP A 137 -12.46 -9.71 -5.74
C ASP A 137 -11.03 -10.31 -5.76
N GLU A 138 -10.01 -9.52 -5.38
CA GLU A 138 -8.62 -9.96 -5.23
C GLU A 138 -8.32 -10.62 -3.86
N LEU A 139 -9.18 -10.42 -2.85
CA LEU A 139 -8.97 -10.96 -1.49
C LEU A 139 -8.68 -12.46 -1.47
N PRO A 140 -9.44 -13.34 -2.16
CA PRO A 140 -9.17 -14.78 -2.15
C PRO A 140 -7.73 -15.13 -2.58
N GLY A 141 -7.20 -14.45 -3.60
CA GLY A 141 -5.83 -14.67 -4.08
C GLY A 141 -4.76 -14.03 -3.18
N ARG A 142 -5.10 -12.97 -2.44
CA ARG A 142 -4.22 -12.39 -1.41
C ARG A 142 -4.13 -13.30 -0.19
N VAL A 143 -5.26 -13.74 0.35
CA VAL A 143 -5.29 -14.56 1.57
C VAL A 143 -4.70 -15.94 1.34
N ALA A 144 -4.83 -16.51 0.14
CA ALA A 144 -4.25 -17.82 -0.21
C ALA A 144 -2.71 -17.87 -0.11
N ARG A 145 -2.01 -16.75 0.04
CA ARG A 145 -0.55 -16.67 0.20
C ARG A 145 -0.12 -16.46 1.66
N LEU A 146 -1.06 -16.29 2.58
CA LEU A 146 -0.79 -16.04 3.99
C LEU A 146 -0.50 -17.35 4.75
N ALA A 147 0.28 -17.27 5.82
CA ALA A 147 0.76 -18.43 6.55
C ALA A 147 -0.18 -18.86 7.69
N SER A 148 -1.06 -17.98 8.15
CA SER A 148 -1.92 -18.24 9.31
C SER A 148 -3.36 -17.77 9.15
N GLU A 149 -4.29 -18.47 9.83
CA GLU A 149 -5.70 -18.08 9.89
C GLU A 149 -5.92 -16.71 10.55
N ALA A 150 -5.06 -16.35 11.51
CA ALA A 150 -5.13 -15.06 12.17
C ALA A 150 -4.89 -13.91 11.19
N GLU A 151 -3.90 -14.06 10.30
CA GLU A 151 -3.62 -13.07 9.24
C GLU A 151 -4.77 -12.98 8.23
N VAL A 152 -5.36 -14.10 7.83
CA VAL A 152 -6.52 -14.12 6.92
C VAL A 152 -7.69 -13.32 7.51
N ARG A 153 -7.99 -13.55 8.80
CA ARG A 153 -9.04 -12.82 9.50
C ARG A 153 -8.71 -11.34 9.60
N ALA A 154 -7.48 -10.98 9.97
CA ALA A 154 -7.05 -9.59 10.06
C ALA A 154 -7.18 -8.85 8.73
N VAL A 155 -6.84 -9.49 7.60
CA VAL A 155 -6.99 -8.89 6.26
C VAL A 155 -8.47 -8.67 5.90
N ALA A 156 -9.35 -9.61 6.25
CA ALA A 156 -10.79 -9.46 6.02
C ALA A 156 -11.38 -8.33 6.88
N GLU A 157 -10.97 -8.22 8.13
CA GLU A 157 -11.39 -7.17 9.06
C GLU A 157 -10.90 -5.79 8.64
N ASP A 158 -9.65 -5.65 8.20
CA ASP A 158 -9.10 -4.40 7.65
C ASP A 158 -9.89 -3.93 6.43
N TYR A 159 -10.16 -4.84 5.49
CA TYR A 159 -10.99 -4.54 4.33
C TYR A 159 -12.40 -4.08 4.75
N ASN A 160 -13.03 -4.79 5.67
CA ASN A 160 -14.37 -4.46 6.17
C ASN A 160 -14.40 -3.08 6.86
N ALA A 161 -13.40 -2.76 7.67
CA ALA A 161 -13.27 -1.46 8.30
C ALA A 161 -13.16 -0.32 7.26
N ARG A 162 -12.43 -0.54 6.16
CA ARG A 162 -12.31 0.45 5.07
C ARG A 162 -13.62 0.61 4.29
N VAL A 163 -14.37 -0.47 4.07
CA VAL A 163 -15.72 -0.42 3.48
C VAL A 163 -16.68 0.36 4.36
N GLU A 164 -16.68 0.11 5.66
CA GLU A 164 -17.52 0.85 6.60
C GLU A 164 -17.14 2.33 6.65
N ALA A 165 -15.85 2.66 6.65
CA ALA A 165 -15.39 4.04 6.60
C ALA A 165 -15.90 4.74 5.34
N PHE A 166 -15.85 4.06 4.19
CA PHE A 166 -16.39 4.57 2.93
C PHE A 166 -17.91 4.81 3.01
N TRP A 167 -18.68 3.91 3.60
CA TRP A 167 -20.13 4.09 3.77
C TRP A 167 -20.49 5.26 4.69
N ARG A 168 -19.62 5.62 5.62
CA ARG A 168 -19.82 6.77 6.54
C ARG A 168 -19.51 8.12 5.87
N GLN A 169 -18.97 8.12 4.65
CA GLN A 169 -18.68 9.33 3.90
C GLN A 169 -19.80 9.67 2.90
N PRO A 170 -20.11 10.96 2.68
CA PRO A 170 -20.98 11.39 1.60
C PRO A 170 -20.45 10.91 0.26
N GLN A 171 -21.29 10.26 -0.52
CA GLN A 171 -20.94 9.75 -1.83
C GLN A 171 -20.97 10.87 -2.87
N GLU A 172 -19.95 10.93 -3.73
CA GLU A 172 -19.81 11.98 -4.75
C GLU A 172 -20.98 11.99 -5.75
N SER A 173 -21.58 10.83 -5.99
CA SER A 173 -22.66 10.64 -6.95
C SER A 173 -23.63 9.57 -6.49
N ARG A 174 -24.90 9.70 -6.89
CA ARG A 174 -25.94 8.67 -6.69
C ARG A 174 -25.62 7.33 -7.38
N TRP A 175 -24.76 7.35 -8.39
CA TRP A 175 -24.30 6.16 -9.11
C TRP A 175 -22.97 5.62 -8.57
N SER A 176 -22.48 6.15 -7.44
CA SER A 176 -21.28 5.63 -6.78
C SER A 176 -21.49 4.15 -6.41
N PRO A 177 -20.61 3.24 -6.86
CA PRO A 177 -20.76 1.83 -6.56
C PRO A 177 -20.50 1.59 -5.08
N VAL A 178 -21.51 1.06 -4.39
CA VAL A 178 -21.38 0.65 -2.98
C VAL A 178 -20.63 -0.69 -2.93
N PRO A 179 -19.44 -0.76 -2.32
CA PRO A 179 -18.73 -2.02 -2.10
C PRO A 179 -19.42 -2.81 -0.99
N GLY A 180 -19.36 -4.14 -1.06
CA GLY A 180 -19.88 -5.04 -0.02
C GLY A 180 -18.78 -5.49 0.93
N LEU A 181 -19.17 -5.90 2.15
CA LEU A 181 -18.25 -6.52 3.10
C LEU A 181 -17.75 -7.88 2.59
N ALA A 182 -16.55 -8.26 3.03
CA ALA A 182 -15.99 -9.58 2.84
C ALA A 182 -16.47 -10.51 3.96
N ASP A 183 -16.83 -11.73 3.56
CA ASP A 183 -17.13 -12.83 4.49
C ASP A 183 -15.82 -13.47 4.96
N ALA A 184 -15.44 -13.18 6.22
CA ALA A 184 -14.22 -13.68 6.81
C ALA A 184 -14.21 -15.21 6.93
N GLU A 185 -15.35 -15.84 7.23
CA GLU A 185 -15.44 -17.29 7.36
C GLU A 185 -15.38 -17.98 5.99
N ALA A 186 -15.97 -17.38 4.95
CA ALA A 186 -15.80 -17.86 3.59
C ALA A 186 -14.32 -17.82 3.15
N LEU A 187 -13.61 -16.72 3.43
CA LEU A 187 -12.18 -16.58 3.13
C LEU A 187 -11.33 -17.60 3.90
N LEU A 188 -11.59 -17.80 5.19
CA LEU A 188 -10.92 -18.80 6.01
C LEU A 188 -11.17 -20.22 5.51
N SER A 189 -12.41 -20.54 5.15
CA SER A 189 -12.75 -21.85 4.58
C SER A 189 -11.98 -22.10 3.27
N GLY A 190 -11.85 -21.08 2.42
CA GLY A 190 -11.06 -21.14 1.20
C GLY A 190 -9.57 -21.35 1.48
N TRP A 191 -9.04 -20.62 2.46
CA TRP A 191 -7.66 -20.74 2.87
C TRP A 191 -7.34 -22.13 3.44
N ARG A 192 -8.18 -22.69 4.33
CA ARG A 192 -8.02 -24.04 4.89
C ARG A 192 -8.04 -25.13 3.82
N ARG A 193 -8.86 -24.96 2.77
CA ARG A 193 -8.86 -25.89 1.62
C ARG A 193 -7.54 -25.84 0.84
N ALA A 194 -6.93 -24.67 0.74
CA ALA A 194 -5.62 -24.50 0.09
C ALA A 194 -4.43 -24.93 1.00
N HIS A 195 -4.62 -24.88 2.32
CA HIS A 195 -3.63 -25.28 3.33
C HIS A 195 -4.16 -26.44 4.16
N PRO A 196 -4.21 -27.66 3.59
CA PRO A 196 -4.61 -28.81 4.36
C PRO A 196 -3.67 -28.93 5.57
N PRO A 197 -4.22 -29.19 6.78
CA PRO A 197 -3.38 -29.41 7.93
C PRO A 197 -2.39 -30.50 7.60
N VAL A 198 -1.11 -30.26 7.87
CA VAL A 198 -0.12 -31.33 7.84
C VAL A 198 -0.61 -32.30 8.90
N LEU A 199 -1.23 -33.40 8.46
CA LEU A 199 -1.54 -34.50 9.35
C LEU A 199 -0.22 -34.80 10.06
N PRO A 200 -0.20 -34.88 11.40
CA PRO A 200 1.00 -35.31 12.07
C PRO A 200 1.39 -36.61 11.39
N SER A 201 2.59 -36.63 10.77
CA SER A 201 3.13 -37.85 10.17
C SER A 201 2.92 -38.92 11.23
N PRO A 202 2.27 -40.06 10.90
CA PRO A 202 2.03 -41.09 11.90
C PRO A 202 3.35 -41.28 12.62
N THR A 203 3.37 -40.95 13.91
CA THR A 203 4.53 -41.20 14.77
C THR A 203 4.94 -42.61 14.41
N PRO A 204 6.17 -42.85 13.89
CA PRO A 204 6.51 -44.17 13.39
C PRO A 204 6.13 -45.15 14.48
N GLU A 205 5.06 -45.88 14.25
CA GLU A 205 4.52 -46.81 15.22
C GLU A 205 5.69 -47.73 15.44
N VAL A 206 6.25 -47.71 16.65
CA VAL A 206 7.43 -48.50 16.97
C VAL A 206 6.93 -49.94 16.90
N VAL A 207 7.00 -50.51 15.70
CA VAL A 207 6.68 -51.90 15.45
C VAL A 207 7.76 -52.64 16.21
N GLU A 208 7.47 -53.02 17.45
CA GLU A 208 8.34 -53.93 18.18
C GLU A 208 8.38 -55.23 17.38
N VAL A 209 9.43 -55.38 16.58
CA VAL A 209 9.70 -56.60 15.86
C VAL A 209 9.97 -57.65 16.93
N ARG A 210 8.93 -58.41 17.29
CA ARG A 210 9.00 -59.52 18.24
C ARG A 210 9.92 -60.58 17.62
N THR A 211 11.22 -60.49 17.90
CA THR A 211 12.19 -61.49 17.48
C THR A 211 11.83 -62.80 18.18
N ARG A 212 11.16 -63.71 17.46
CA ARG A 212 10.91 -65.07 17.94
C ARG A 212 12.27 -65.76 18.10
N ARG A 213 12.79 -65.82 19.33
CA ARG A 213 13.91 -66.71 19.71
C ARG A 213 13.46 -68.17 19.55
N ARG A 214 13.55 -68.71 18.34
CA ARG A 214 13.34 -70.13 18.01
C ARG A 214 14.66 -70.86 17.75
N PHE A 215 15.67 -70.72 18.61
CA PHE A 215 16.88 -71.58 18.55
C PHE A 215 17.52 -71.81 19.92
N ALA A 216 16.78 -72.45 20.85
CA ALA A 216 17.35 -72.93 22.11
C ALA A 216 16.78 -74.30 22.55
N ARG A 217 16.48 -75.20 21.60
CA ARG A 217 16.03 -76.58 21.91
C ARG A 217 16.86 -77.69 21.24
N LEU A 218 18.12 -77.44 20.86
CA LEU A 218 18.99 -78.51 20.30
C LEU A 218 20.37 -78.67 20.97
N SER A 219 20.79 -77.85 21.93
CA SER A 219 22.12 -78.00 22.56
C SER A 219 22.14 -78.80 23.89
N ALA A 220 20.99 -79.28 24.38
CA ALA A 220 20.91 -80.04 25.65
C ALA A 220 20.91 -81.57 25.48
N ARG A 221 21.45 -82.11 24.37
CA ARG A 221 21.63 -83.57 24.18
C ARG A 221 23.09 -84.05 24.12
N PHE A 222 24.06 -83.15 24.27
CA PHE A 222 25.50 -83.47 24.12
C PHE A 222 26.33 -83.33 25.40
N ARG A 223 25.74 -83.59 26.58
CA ARG A 223 26.46 -83.51 27.87
C ARG A 223 26.14 -84.67 28.83
N ARG A 224 26.07 -85.90 28.31
CA ARG A 224 25.94 -87.15 29.11
C ARG A 224 26.91 -88.27 28.66
N ARG A 225 28.15 -87.94 28.28
CA ARG A 225 29.24 -88.92 28.14
C ARG A 225 30.58 -88.23 28.43
N ARG A 226 31.21 -88.59 29.56
CA ARG A 226 32.59 -88.35 30.06
C ARG A 226 32.42 -88.31 31.59
N GLY A 227 32.38 -89.44 32.29
CA GLY A 227 33.52 -90.27 32.73
C GLY A 227 33.75 -89.91 34.21
N ASP A 228 33.46 -90.73 35.22
CA ASP A 228 34.07 -92.03 35.56
C ASP A 228 35.59 -92.02 35.34
N GLN A 229 36.30 -91.48 36.33
CA GLN A 229 37.38 -92.11 37.09
C GLN A 229 37.69 -91.27 38.33
#